data_AF-A0A392NW92-F1
#
_entry.id   AF-A0A392NW92-F1
#
_cell.length_a   1.000
_cell.length_b   1.000
_cell.length_c   1.000
_cell.angle_alpha   90.00
_cell.angle_beta   90.00
_cell.angle_gamma   90.00
#
_symmetry.space_group_name_H-M   'P 1'
#
loop_
_entity.id
_entity.type
_entity.pdbx_description
1 polymer ?
#
loop_
_entity_poly.entity_id
_entity_poly.type
_entity_poly.pdbx_seq_one_letter_code
_entity_poly.pdbx_strand_id
1 'polypeptide(L)'
;MNQCEAATESHAAILYTGLYLVALGTSGVKAALPALGADQFDDKDPKEASKLSSFFNWFLFSLTSGAILGVTFINWISTNKGWDWSFTVSTLAVLFSIVSICMGKSLYRNNTPKGSPLIRILQVFVAAFTNRKLQIPENEDEMHEIQEKEKGDNYEILKRTDQF
;
A
#
# COMPACT_ATOMS: atom_id res chain seq x y z
N MET A 1 -6.66 37.00 -32.51
CA MET A 1 -6.15 36.20 -31.38
C MET A 1 -7.27 36.10 -30.38
N ASN A 2 -7.92 34.94 -30.29
CA ASN A 2 -9.01 34.75 -29.34
C ASN A 2 -8.41 34.61 -27.94
N GLN A 3 -8.90 35.43 -27.02
CA GLN A 3 -8.43 35.47 -25.65
C GLN A 3 -8.90 34.20 -24.94
N CYS A 4 -7.97 33.40 -24.41
CA CYS A 4 -8.32 32.24 -23.60
C CYS A 4 -9.01 32.73 -22.32
N GLU A 5 -10.26 32.32 -22.11
CA GLU A 5 -10.98 32.59 -20.88
C GLU A 5 -10.46 31.65 -19.78
N ALA A 6 -10.16 32.22 -18.61
CA ALA A 6 -9.75 31.42 -17.47
C ALA A 6 -10.91 30.56 -16.97
N ALA A 7 -10.61 29.39 -16.41
CA ALA A 7 -11.64 28.54 -15.80
C ALA A 7 -12.32 29.27 -14.64
N THR A 8 -13.65 29.24 -14.61
CA THR A 8 -14.45 29.73 -13.48
C THR A 8 -14.11 28.94 -12.20
N GLU A 9 -14.27 29.57 -11.04
CA GLU A 9 -14.02 28.93 -9.73
C GLU A 9 -14.76 27.60 -9.56
N SER A 10 -15.99 27.48 -10.06
CA SER A 10 -16.79 26.25 -10.04
C SER A 10 -16.16 25.12 -10.86
N HIS A 11 -15.67 25.42 -12.06
CA HIS A 11 -14.98 24.44 -12.92
C HIS A 11 -13.67 23.97 -12.28
N ALA A 12 -12.92 24.90 -11.66
CA ALA A 12 -11.70 24.56 -10.93
C ALA A 12 -11.99 23.68 -9.71
N ALA A 13 -13.03 23.98 -8.93
CA ALA A 13 -13.40 23.20 -7.75
C ALA A 13 -13.75 21.74 -8.09
N ILE A 14 -14.53 21.52 -9.16
CA ILE A 14 -14.88 20.18 -9.63
C ILE A 14 -13.61 19.43 -10.08
N LEU A 15 -12.72 20.09 -10.82
CA LEU A 15 -11.47 19.51 -11.28
C LEU A 15 -10.59 19.06 -10.10
N TYR A 16 -10.35 19.94 -9.12
CA TYR A 16 -9.52 19.60 -7.97
C TYR A 16 -10.13 18.49 -7.12
N THR A 17 -11.44 18.50 -6.92
CA THR A 17 -12.14 17.43 -6.20
C THR A 17 -11.92 16.09 -6.89
N GLY A 18 -12.11 16.04 -8.22
CA GLY A 18 -11.85 14.83 -9.01
C GLY A 18 -10.39 14.37 -8.92
N LEU A 19 -9.44 15.30 -9.00
CA LEU A 19 -8.02 14.99 -8.90
C LEU A 19 -7.64 14.39 -7.54
N TYR A 20 -8.17 14.95 -6.45
CA TYR A 20 -7.95 14.41 -5.10
C TYR A 20 -8.57 13.01 -4.95
N LEU A 21 -9.77 12.77 -5.49
CA LEU A 21 -10.38 11.44 -5.46
C LEU A 21 -9.55 10.40 -6.22
N VAL A 22 -9.03 10.75 -7.40
CA VAL A 22 -8.14 9.88 -8.18
C VAL A 22 -6.83 9.61 -7.43
N ALA A 23 -6.24 10.64 -6.80
CA ALA A 23 -5.03 10.50 -6.01
C ALA A 23 -5.23 9.56 -4.81
N LEU A 24 -6.33 9.72 -4.08
CA LEU A 24 -6.69 8.86 -2.95
C LEU A 24 -6.92 7.41 -3.41
N GLY A 25 -7.70 7.21 -4.48
CA GLY A 25 -7.99 5.87 -5.02
C GLY A 25 -6.72 5.16 -5.50
N THR A 26 -5.87 5.84 -6.26
CA THR A 26 -4.63 5.27 -6.80
C THR A 26 -3.66 4.90 -5.68
N SER A 27 -3.55 5.73 -4.65
CA SER A 27 -2.68 5.47 -3.49
C SER A 27 -3.16 4.25 -2.70
N GLY A 28 -4.47 4.13 -2.48
CA GLY A 28 -5.06 2.98 -1.79
C GLY A 28 -4.82 1.66 -2.53
N VAL A 29 -5.06 1.64 -3.84
CA VAL A 29 -4.80 0.46 -4.68
C VAL A 29 -3.32 0.08 -4.67
N LYS A 30 -2.41 1.06 -4.83
CA LYS A 30 -0.96 0.80 -4.83
C LYS A 30 -0.46 0.25 -3.47
N ALA A 31 -1.01 0.73 -2.36
CA ALA A 31 -0.62 0.26 -1.03
C ALA A 31 -1.14 -1.16 -0.73
N ALA A 32 -2.36 -1.49 -1.16
CA ALA A 32 -3.02 -2.73 -0.78
C ALA A 32 -2.83 -3.89 -1.79
N LEU A 33 -2.78 -3.60 -3.09
CA LEU A 33 -2.84 -4.64 -4.13
C LEU A 33 -1.64 -5.60 -4.13
N PRO A 34 -0.37 -5.14 -4.01
CA PRO A 34 0.78 -6.05 -3.95
C PRO A 34 0.74 -6.94 -2.71
N ALA A 35 0.33 -6.38 -1.57
CA ALA A 35 0.17 -7.14 -0.33
C ALA A 35 -0.92 -8.20 -0.46
N LEU A 36 -2.09 -7.85 -1.02
CA LEU A 36 -3.15 -8.81 -1.32
C LEU A 36 -2.67 -9.94 -2.24
N GLY A 37 -1.87 -9.62 -3.26
CA GLY A 37 -1.33 -10.63 -4.18
C GLY A 37 -0.30 -11.53 -3.53
N ALA A 38 0.59 -10.98 -2.69
CA ALA A 38 1.58 -11.74 -1.95
C ALA A 38 0.94 -12.69 -0.92
N ASP A 39 -0.10 -12.23 -0.23
CA ASP A 39 -0.86 -12.96 0.78
C ASP A 39 -1.49 -14.28 0.27
N GLN A 40 -1.53 -14.47 -1.05
CA GLN A 40 -2.05 -15.67 -1.70
C GLN A 40 -1.06 -16.85 -1.72
N PHE A 41 0.23 -16.61 -1.47
CA PHE A 41 1.28 -17.63 -1.50
C PHE A 41 1.73 -17.97 -0.08
N ASP A 42 2.03 -19.25 0.19
CA ASP A 42 2.59 -19.68 1.47
C ASP A 42 4.12 -19.64 1.46
N ASP A 43 4.71 -18.81 2.33
CA ASP A 43 6.17 -18.74 2.48
C ASP A 43 6.77 -20.02 3.10
N LYS A 44 5.95 -20.84 3.78
CA LYS A 44 6.41 -22.09 4.40
C LYS A 44 6.51 -23.24 3.40
N ASP A 45 5.88 -23.13 2.22
CA ASP A 45 6.04 -24.09 1.13
C ASP A 45 7.11 -23.58 0.14
N PRO A 46 8.27 -24.25 0.01
CA PRO A 46 9.33 -23.81 -0.90
C PRO A 46 8.89 -23.75 -2.37
N LYS A 47 7.87 -24.52 -2.78
CA LYS A 47 7.32 -24.45 -4.14
C LYS A 47 6.46 -23.20 -4.35
N GLU A 48 5.73 -22.76 -3.33
CA GLU A 48 4.91 -21.54 -3.41
C GLU A 48 5.75 -20.28 -3.24
N ALA A 49 6.76 -20.31 -2.37
CA ALA A 49 7.74 -19.24 -2.21
C ALA A 49 8.47 -18.90 -3.53
N SER A 50 8.82 -19.91 -4.34
CA SER A 50 9.41 -19.65 -5.67
C SER A 50 8.42 -19.01 -6.65
N LYS A 51 7.12 -19.37 -6.57
CA LYS A 51 6.07 -18.79 -7.41
C LYS A 51 5.76 -17.35 -7.04
N LEU A 52 5.93 -16.95 -5.78
CA LEU A 52 5.77 -15.57 -5.33
C LEU A 52 6.70 -14.61 -6.09
N SER A 53 7.98 -14.99 -6.26
CA SER A 53 8.93 -14.20 -7.06
C SER A 53 8.52 -14.10 -8.53
N SER A 54 8.03 -15.20 -9.12
CA SER A 54 7.50 -15.20 -10.48
C SER A 54 6.27 -14.30 -10.62
N PHE A 55 5.38 -14.32 -9.63
CA PHE A 55 4.22 -13.40 -9.56
C PHE A 55 4.67 -11.94 -9.58
N PHE A 56 5.65 -11.54 -8.75
CA PHE A 56 6.15 -10.17 -8.75
C PHE A 56 6.85 -9.77 -10.05
N ASN A 57 7.57 -10.69 -10.69
CA ASN A 57 8.15 -10.45 -12.02
C ASN A 57 7.06 -10.14 -13.06
N TRP A 58 6.01 -10.97 -13.12
CA TRP A 58 4.88 -10.73 -14.01
C TRP A 58 4.11 -9.46 -13.65
N PHE A 59 3.89 -9.20 -12.36
CA PHE A 59 3.23 -8.00 -11.87
C PHE A 59 3.96 -6.73 -12.32
N LEU A 60 5.28 -6.67 -12.13
CA LEU A 60 6.10 -5.52 -12.55
C LEU A 60 6.16 -5.36 -14.07
N PHE A 61 6.24 -6.48 -14.80
CA PHE A 61 6.17 -6.48 -16.26
C PHE A 61 4.85 -5.90 -16.76
N SER A 62 3.72 -6.36 -16.19
CA SER A 62 2.39 -5.85 -16.53
C SER A 62 2.22 -4.38 -16.14
N LEU A 63 2.74 -3.94 -14.99
CA LEU A 63 2.71 -2.54 -14.56
C LEU A 63 3.46 -1.64 -15.54
N THR A 64 4.66 -2.05 -15.95
CA THR A 64 5.49 -1.31 -16.92
C THR A 64 4.82 -1.26 -18.28
N SER A 65 4.30 -2.40 -18.75
CA SER A 65 3.56 -2.47 -20.03
C SER A 65 2.30 -1.59 -20.01
N GLY A 66 1.56 -1.60 -18.91
CA GLY A 66 0.40 -0.73 -18.70
C GLY A 66 0.77 0.76 -18.69
N ALA A 67 1.90 1.13 -18.09
CA ALA A 67 2.39 2.50 -18.12
C ALA A 67 2.72 2.96 -19.55
N ILE A 68 3.39 2.12 -20.36
CA ILE A 68 3.67 2.39 -21.77
C ILE A 68 2.38 2.59 -22.56
N LEU A 69 1.38 1.71 -22.37
CA LEU A 69 0.07 1.85 -23.00
C LEU A 69 -0.65 3.13 -22.55
N GLY A 70 -0.56 3.50 -21.28
CA GLY A 70 -1.12 4.74 -20.76
C GLY A 70 -0.54 5.98 -21.45
N VAL A 71 0.79 6.12 -21.46
CA VAL A 71 1.44 7.29 -22.05
C VAL A 71 1.35 7.35 -23.57
N THR A 72 1.11 6.21 -24.23
CA THR A 72 1.01 6.14 -25.70
C THR A 72 -0.44 6.17 -26.16
N PHE A 73 -1.23 5.16 -25.81
CA PHE A 73 -2.58 4.96 -26.32
C PHE A 73 -3.58 5.93 -25.71
N ILE A 74 -3.61 6.09 -24.38
CA ILE A 74 -4.55 7.01 -23.72
C ILE A 74 -4.23 8.47 -24.07
N ASN A 75 -2.94 8.81 -24.17
CA ASN A 75 -2.52 10.14 -24.62
C ASN A 75 -2.90 10.39 -26.09
N TRP A 76 -2.76 9.39 -26.97
CA TRP A 76 -3.23 9.49 -28.35
C TRP A 76 -4.75 9.71 -28.43
N ILE A 77 -5.56 9.03 -27.62
CA ILE A 77 -7.00 9.29 -27.53
C ILE A 77 -7.26 10.72 -27.06
N SER A 78 -6.58 11.16 -26.00
CA SER A 78 -6.78 12.49 -25.41
C SER A 78 -6.52 13.61 -26.42
N THR A 79 -5.47 13.45 -27.25
CA THR A 79 -5.07 14.44 -28.25
C THR A 79 -5.90 14.41 -29.53
N ASN A 80 -6.44 13.26 -29.94
CA ASN A 80 -7.18 13.11 -31.20
C ASN A 80 -8.71 13.10 -31.05
N LYS A 81 -9.23 12.60 -29.93
CA LYS A 81 -10.67 12.40 -29.68
C LYS A 81 -11.21 13.25 -28.54
N GLY A 82 -10.34 13.82 -27.71
CA GLY A 82 -10.72 14.61 -26.55
C GLY A 82 -10.52 13.88 -25.22
N TRP A 83 -10.54 14.67 -24.14
CA TRP A 83 -10.32 14.20 -22.78
C TRP A 83 -11.50 13.39 -22.21
N ASP A 84 -12.72 13.69 -22.66
CA ASP A 84 -13.94 12.95 -22.33
C ASP A 84 -13.83 11.46 -22.73
N TRP A 85 -13.33 11.18 -23.92
CA TRP A 85 -13.14 9.81 -24.39
C TRP A 85 -12.02 9.11 -23.60
N SER A 86 -10.89 9.77 -23.34
CA SER A 86 -9.81 9.14 -22.58
C SER A 86 -10.23 8.79 -21.14
N PHE A 87 -10.92 9.71 -20.45
CA PHE A 87 -11.46 9.44 -19.11
C PHE A 87 -12.51 8.32 -19.11
N THR A 88 -13.35 8.23 -20.15
CA THR A 88 -14.35 7.15 -20.27
C THR A 88 -13.68 5.79 -20.41
N VAL A 89 -12.68 5.67 -21.29
CA VAL A 89 -11.91 4.41 -21.47
C VAL A 89 -11.20 4.02 -20.17
N SER A 90 -10.53 4.97 -19.50
CA SER A 90 -9.88 4.71 -18.22
C SER A 90 -10.86 4.26 -17.13
N THR A 91 -12.04 4.88 -17.07
CA THR A 91 -13.08 4.53 -16.08
C THR A 91 -13.59 3.10 -16.32
N LEU A 92 -13.89 2.73 -17.57
CA LEU A 92 -14.32 1.37 -17.91
C LEU A 92 -13.25 0.32 -17.58
N ALA A 93 -11.98 0.62 -17.83
CA ALA A 93 -10.87 -0.28 -17.50
C ALA A 93 -10.76 -0.51 -15.98
N VAL A 94 -10.89 0.56 -15.17
CA VAL A 94 -10.90 0.45 -13.71
C VAL A 94 -12.12 -0.33 -13.21
N LEU A 95 -13.31 -0.07 -13.74
CA LEU A 95 -14.52 -0.82 -13.39
C LEU A 95 -14.37 -2.31 -13.70
N PHE A 96 -13.84 -2.65 -14.88
CA PHE A 96 -13.57 -4.04 -15.25
C PHE A 96 -12.58 -4.72 -14.30
N SER A 97 -11.53 -4.00 -13.88
CA SER A 97 -10.56 -4.49 -12.90
C SER A 97 -11.21 -4.75 -11.54
N ILE A 98 -12.05 -3.83 -11.04
CA ILE A 98 -12.78 -3.99 -9.78
C ILE A 98 -13.68 -5.22 -9.84
N VAL A 99 -14.47 -5.38 -10.91
CA VAL A 99 -15.35 -6.55 -11.10
C VAL A 99 -14.53 -7.85 -11.10
N SER A 100 -13.39 -7.87 -11.79
CA SER A 100 -12.52 -9.05 -11.86
C SER A 100 -11.98 -9.44 -10.49
N ILE A 101 -11.54 -8.47 -9.68
CA ILE A 101 -11.07 -8.70 -8.30
C ILE A 101 -12.23 -9.19 -7.41
N CYS A 102 -13.41 -8.56 -7.50
CA CYS A 102 -14.58 -8.96 -6.73
C CYS A 102 -15.03 -10.39 -7.06
N MET A 103 -14.99 -10.79 -8.33
CA MET A 103 -15.37 -12.14 -8.76
C MET A 103 -14.41 -13.21 -8.23
N GLY A 104 -13.13 -12.86 -8.06
CA GLY A 104 -12.12 -13.75 -7.47
C GLY A 104 -12.22 -13.93 -5.96
N LYS A 105 -13.07 -13.17 -5.25
CA LYS A 105 -13.11 -13.13 -3.79
C LYS A 105 -13.26 -14.50 -3.11
N SER A 106 -14.02 -15.42 -3.70
CA SER A 106 -14.20 -16.77 -3.15
C SER A 106 -12.94 -17.64 -3.20
N LEU A 107 -11.96 -17.28 -4.03
CA LEU A 107 -10.71 -18.00 -4.22
C LEU A 107 -9.55 -17.41 -3.40
N TYR A 108 -9.78 -16.30 -2.71
CA TYR A 108 -8.74 -15.61 -1.94
C TYR A 108 -8.46 -16.31 -0.60
N ARG A 109 -7.18 -16.37 -0.23
CA ARG A 109 -6.73 -16.87 1.06
C ARG A 109 -6.77 -15.69 2.03
N ASN A 110 -7.71 -15.73 2.97
CA ASN A 110 -7.88 -14.63 3.91
C ASN A 110 -7.02 -14.83 5.16
N ASN A 111 -5.98 -14.01 5.32
CA ASN A 111 -5.12 -14.04 6.51
C ASN A 111 -5.83 -13.44 7.73
N THR A 112 -5.43 -13.90 8.93
CA THR A 112 -5.94 -13.31 10.18
C THR A 112 -5.36 -11.91 10.37
N PRO A 113 -6.17 -10.93 10.83
CA PRO A 113 -5.69 -9.55 11.01
C PRO A 113 -4.61 -9.48 12.10
N LYS A 114 -3.41 -9.02 11.74
CA LYS A 114 -2.22 -8.94 12.63
C LYS A 114 -2.12 -7.63 13.44
N GLY A 115 -3.15 -6.80 13.43
CA GLY A 115 -3.15 -5.46 14.05
C GLY A 115 -2.43 -4.39 13.22
N SER A 116 -2.38 -3.14 13.70
CA SER A 116 -1.78 -2.01 12.97
C SER A 116 -0.42 -1.60 13.56
N PRO A 117 0.69 -1.70 12.79
CA PRO A 117 2.00 -1.20 13.21
C PRO A 117 2.01 0.31 13.50
N LEU A 118 1.18 1.09 12.80
CA LEU A 118 1.08 2.54 13.00
C LEU A 118 0.61 2.89 14.42
N ILE A 119 -0.30 2.10 14.98
CA ILE A 119 -0.78 2.29 16.35
C ILE A 119 0.37 2.04 17.33
N ARG A 120 1.19 1.00 17.13
CA ARG A 120 2.37 0.73 17.97
C ARG A 120 3.38 1.87 17.90
N ILE A 121 3.67 2.37 16.70
CA ILE A 121 4.59 3.51 16.52
C ILE A 121 4.05 4.76 17.23
N LEU A 122 2.76 5.06 17.06
CA LEU A 122 2.13 6.21 17.71
C LEU A 122 2.15 6.08 19.24
N GLN A 123 1.93 4.87 19.78
CA GLN A 123 2.04 4.59 21.20
C GLN A 123 3.44 4.90 21.73
N VAL A 124 4.50 4.54 20.99
CA VAL A 124 5.89 4.86 21.38
C VAL A 124 6.10 6.37 21.42
N PHE A 125 5.64 7.11 20.41
CA PHE A 125 5.74 8.58 20.43
C PHE A 125 4.98 9.18 21.62
N VAL A 126 3.72 8.78 21.83
CA VAL A 126 2.90 9.26 22.94
C VAL A 126 3.55 8.94 24.28
N ALA A 127 4.05 7.73 24.47
CA ALA A 127 4.74 7.30 25.68
C ALA A 127 6.03 8.12 25.91
N ALA A 128 6.85 8.31 24.88
CA ALA A 128 8.08 9.10 24.96
C ALA A 128 7.81 10.57 25.33
N PHE A 129 6.77 11.20 24.76
CA PHE A 129 6.40 12.57 25.10
C PHE A 129 5.83 12.69 26.52
N THR A 130 4.99 11.74 26.92
CA THR A 130 4.36 11.74 28.25
C THR A 130 5.39 11.49 29.36
N ASN A 131 6.33 10.59 29.11
CA ASN A 131 7.35 10.16 30.08
C ASN A 131 8.62 11.02 30.04
N ARG A 132 8.67 12.08 29.21
CA ARG A 132 9.85 12.95 29.05
C ARG A 132 10.33 13.62 30.34
N LYS A 133 9.45 13.79 31.33
CA LYS A 133 9.76 14.43 32.61
C LYS A 133 10.02 13.44 33.76
N LEU A 134 9.93 12.14 33.49
CA LEU A 134 10.26 11.13 34.49
C LEU A 134 11.78 11.09 34.68
N GLN A 135 12.20 10.97 35.93
CA GLN A 135 13.61 10.75 36.25
C GLN A 135 13.99 9.34 35.79
N ILE A 136 15.18 9.20 35.19
CA ILE A 136 15.70 7.90 34.77
C ILE A 136 16.01 7.12 36.05
N PRO A 137 15.42 5.93 36.26
CA PRO A 137 15.72 5.12 37.44
C PRO A 137 17.21 4.74 37.46
N GLU A 138 17.84 4.83 38.63
CA GLU A 138 19.29 4.61 38.82
C GLU A 138 19.66 3.12 38.82
N ASN A 139 18.67 2.23 38.98
CA ASN A 139 18.85 0.77 39.05
C ASN A 139 18.50 0.10 37.72
N GLU A 140 19.41 -0.71 37.18
CA GLU A 140 19.22 -1.41 35.90
C GLU A 140 18.07 -2.43 35.95
N ASP A 141 17.76 -2.98 37.14
CA ASP A 141 16.70 -3.96 37.37
C ASP A 141 15.26 -3.40 37.21
N GLU A 142 15.09 -2.08 37.16
CA GLU A 142 13.79 -1.42 36.91
C GLU A 142 13.53 -1.15 35.41
N MET A 143 14.51 -1.41 34.53
CA MET A 143 14.32 -1.31 33.08
C MET A 143 13.55 -2.54 32.59
N HIS A 144 12.25 -2.38 32.38
CA HIS A 144 11.42 -3.43 31.80
C HIS A 144 11.87 -3.78 30.38
N GLU A 145 12.50 -4.94 30.19
CA GLU A 145 12.54 -5.59 28.89
C GLU A 145 11.10 -5.90 28.47
N ILE A 146 10.69 -5.37 27.31
CA ILE A 146 9.41 -5.72 26.72
C ILE A 146 9.54 -7.19 26.29
N GLN A 147 9.02 -8.13 27.08
CA GLN A 147 8.84 -9.50 26.63
C GLN A 147 7.84 -9.47 25.48
N GLU A 148 8.36 -9.46 24.26
CA GLU A 148 7.54 -9.69 23.08
C GLU A 148 6.90 -11.06 23.24
N LYS A 149 5.60 -11.06 23.51
CA LYS A 149 4.77 -12.26 23.51
C LYS A 149 4.60 -12.70 22.05
N GLU A 150 5.69 -13.15 21.46
CA GLU A 150 5.70 -13.64 20.09
C GLU A 150 4.98 -14.99 20.09
N LYS A 151 3.97 -15.05 19.24
CA LYS A 151 3.06 -16.17 19.14
C LYS A 151 3.71 -17.20 18.21
N GLY A 152 4.63 -17.97 18.77
CA GLY A 152 5.12 -19.24 18.23
C GLY A 152 6.00 -19.14 16.98
N ASP A 153 7.30 -18.89 17.19
CA ASP A 153 8.37 -19.68 16.59
C ASP A 153 9.54 -19.69 17.60
N ASN A 154 10.28 -20.80 17.71
CA ASN A 154 11.39 -20.94 18.67
C ASN A 154 12.58 -20.09 18.23
N TYR A 155 12.70 -18.87 18.75
CA TYR A 155 13.98 -18.14 18.75
C TYR A 155 14.60 -18.30 20.14
N GLU A 156 15.72 -19.02 20.18
CA GLU A 156 16.51 -19.26 21.36
C GLU A 156 17.14 -17.92 21.80
N ILE A 157 16.71 -17.37 22.93
CA ILE A 157 17.30 -16.16 23.50
C ILE A 157 18.68 -16.54 24.03
N LEU A 158 19.73 -16.12 23.32
CA LEU A 158 21.11 -16.28 23.78
C LEU A 158 21.33 -15.38 25.00
N LYS A 159 21.60 -16.00 26.16
CA LYS A 159 22.02 -15.27 27.35
C LYS A 159 23.32 -14.53 27.07
N ARG A 160 23.37 -13.24 27.43
CA ARG A 160 24.59 -12.43 27.38
C ARG A 160 25.67 -13.11 28.23
N THR A 161 26.80 -13.43 27.62
CA THR A 161 27.97 -13.98 28.30
C THR A 161 28.86 -12.82 28.76
N ASP A 162 29.31 -12.85 30.02
CA ASP A 162 30.10 -11.81 30.67
C ASP A 162 31.57 -11.77 30.21
N GLN A 163 31.87 -12.15 28.98
CA GLN A 163 33.25 -12.27 28.49
C GLN A 163 33.81 -11.05 27.74
N PHE A 164 33.13 -9.91 27.74
CA PHE A 164 33.73 -8.59 27.44
C PHE A 164 33.03 -7.48 28.21
#